data_AF-W6N9U2-F1
#
_entry.id   AF-W6N9U2-F1
#
_cell.length_a   1.000
_cell.length_b   1.000
_cell.length_c   1.000
_cell.angle_alpha   90.00
_cell.angle_beta   90.00
_cell.angle_gamma   90.00
#
_symmetry.space_group_name_H-M   'P 1'
#
loop_
_entity.id
_entity.type
_entity.pdbx_description
1 polymer ?
#
loop_
_entity_poly.entity_id
_entity_poly.type
_entity_poly.pdbx_seq_one_letter_code
_entity_poly.pdbx_strand_id
1 'polypeptide(L)'
;LLNSVIGNMNAYAKSQGVTLDQKTLASDAASIVNLDHLLALTYSTDDTTRRQFDRSYNPMTIAQLTQTYPKISWHVFVPEAVGAAQHVMQRVLGDPTYKYIVMEPAKLQALHDMLGNETIVSARTIVNYAYYHMVDALADFLPSVTVCVYFYLKIIPGRAEKSPSIPDGYS
;
A
#
# COMPACT_ATOMS: atom_id res chain seq x y z
N LEU A 1 -8.43 9.66 5.83
CA LEU A 1 -7.10 9.05 5.60
C LEU A 1 -6.17 9.19 6.81
N LEU A 2 -5.76 10.39 7.24
CA LEU A 2 -4.80 10.56 8.35
C LEU A 2 -5.15 9.76 9.62
N ASN A 3 -6.38 9.89 10.13
CA ASN A 3 -6.84 9.17 11.32
C ASN A 3 -6.87 7.64 11.09
N SER A 4 -7.20 7.19 9.87
CA SER A 4 -7.19 5.78 9.51
C SER A 4 -5.77 5.20 9.54
N VAL A 5 -4.79 5.93 8.99
CA VAL A 5 -3.36 5.54 9.06
C VAL A 5 -2.92 5.39 10.51
N ILE A 6 -3.14 6.41 11.34
CA ILE A 6 -2.74 6.38 12.75
C ILE A 6 -3.45 5.24 13.51
N GLY A 7 -4.75 5.07 13.28
CA GLY A 7 -5.56 4.03 13.95
C GLY A 7 -5.11 2.62 13.59
N ASN A 8 -5.02 2.32 12.28
CA ASN A 8 -4.67 0.99 11.79
C ASN A 8 -3.23 0.61 12.17
N MET A 9 -2.28 1.55 12.08
CA MET A 9 -0.90 1.27 12.45
C MET A 9 -0.73 1.08 13.96
N ASN A 10 -1.47 1.82 14.81
CA ASN A 10 -1.49 1.56 16.25
C ASN A 10 -2.13 0.20 16.58
N ALA A 11 -3.23 -0.18 15.92
CA ALA A 11 -3.86 -1.48 16.11
C ALA A 11 -2.93 -2.63 15.72
N TYR A 12 -2.24 -2.51 14.59
CA TYR A 12 -1.24 -3.46 14.14
C TYR A 12 -0.04 -3.53 15.10
N ALA A 13 0.54 -2.40 15.50
CA ALA A 13 1.66 -2.40 16.44
C ALA A 13 1.30 -3.05 17.78
N LYS A 14 0.08 -2.78 18.30
CA LYS A 14 -0.44 -3.42 19.50
C LYS A 14 -0.54 -4.94 19.35
N SER A 15 -0.96 -5.45 18.19
CA SER A 15 -1.02 -6.90 17.94
C SER A 15 0.36 -7.55 17.96
N GLN A 16 1.41 -6.80 17.63
CA GLN A 16 2.80 -7.25 17.65
C GLN A 16 3.50 -6.99 19.01
N GLY A 17 2.80 -6.42 20.00
CA GLY A 17 3.39 -6.04 21.28
C GLY A 17 4.41 -4.88 21.19
N VAL A 18 4.30 -4.05 20.16
CA VAL A 18 5.21 -2.92 19.90
C VAL A 18 4.53 -1.61 20.30
N THR A 19 5.27 -0.75 21.01
CA THR A 19 4.86 0.63 21.30
C THR A 19 5.45 1.56 20.26
N LEU A 20 4.59 2.30 19.54
CA LEU A 20 5.03 3.28 18.55
C LEU A 20 5.33 4.63 19.19
N ASP A 21 6.41 5.28 18.73
CA ASP A 21 6.62 6.72 18.97
C ASP A 21 5.56 7.52 18.22
N GLN A 22 4.68 8.18 18.96
CA GLN A 22 3.50 8.84 18.39
C GLN A 22 3.86 10.08 17.55
N LYS A 23 4.99 10.73 17.85
CA LYS A 23 5.47 11.88 17.07
C LYS A 23 5.92 11.43 15.67
N THR A 24 6.70 10.35 15.60
CA THR A 24 7.15 9.74 14.35
C THR A 24 5.97 9.20 13.56
N LEU A 25 5.03 8.50 14.23
CA LEU A 25 3.81 8.00 13.58
C LEU A 25 2.98 9.12 12.96
N ALA A 26 2.76 10.23 13.67
CA ALA A 26 2.01 11.37 13.13
C ALA A 26 2.71 12.00 11.92
N SER A 27 4.05 12.13 11.96
CA SER A 27 4.85 12.64 10.84
C SER A 27 4.79 11.72 9.62
N ASP A 28 4.92 10.42 9.83
CA ASP A 28 4.84 9.41 8.77
C ASP A 28 3.44 9.37 8.16
N ALA A 29 2.39 9.45 8.99
CA ALA A 29 1.01 9.48 8.54
C ALA A 29 0.69 10.72 7.70
N ALA A 30 1.18 11.90 8.10
CA ALA A 30 1.07 13.11 7.30
C ALA A 30 1.79 12.96 5.94
N SER A 31 2.96 12.32 5.94
CA SER A 31 3.73 12.08 4.71
C SER A 31 3.00 11.12 3.76
N ILE A 32 2.35 10.06 4.29
CA ILE A 32 1.50 9.13 3.53
C ILE A 32 0.34 9.89 2.89
N VAL A 33 -0.37 10.74 3.65
CA VAL A 33 -1.51 11.51 3.14
C VAL A 33 -1.08 12.50 2.06
N ASN A 34 0.07 13.16 2.24
CA ASN A 34 0.61 14.07 1.23
C ASN A 34 0.98 13.33 -0.06
N LEU A 35 1.56 12.13 0.05
CA LEU A 35 1.84 11.29 -1.12
C LEU A 35 0.54 10.85 -1.80
N ASP A 36 -0.47 10.39 -1.05
CA ASP A 36 -1.78 10.00 -1.58
C ASP A 36 -2.42 11.15 -2.38
N HIS A 37 -2.39 12.35 -1.82
CA HIS A 37 -2.89 13.56 -2.48
C HIS A 37 -2.08 13.92 -3.74
N LEU A 38 -0.74 13.84 -3.68
CA LEU A 38 0.12 14.05 -4.85
C LEU A 38 -0.21 13.03 -5.96
N LEU A 39 -0.38 11.76 -5.62
CA LEU A 39 -0.75 10.72 -6.56
C LEU A 39 -2.12 10.99 -7.17
N ALA A 40 -3.12 11.35 -6.36
CA ALA A 40 -4.46 11.69 -6.85
C ALA A 40 -4.44 12.85 -7.86
N LEU A 41 -3.68 13.92 -7.58
CA LEU A 41 -3.56 15.07 -8.49
C LEU A 41 -2.74 14.78 -9.75
N THR A 42 -1.69 13.98 -9.63
CA THR A 42 -0.73 13.74 -10.73
C THR A 42 -1.17 12.59 -11.65
N TYR A 43 -1.85 11.58 -11.09
CA TYR A 43 -2.19 10.34 -11.78
C TYR A 43 -3.66 10.24 -12.19
N SER A 44 -4.53 11.14 -11.72
CA SER A 44 -5.88 11.23 -12.27
C SER A 44 -5.81 11.58 -13.76
N THR A 45 -6.47 10.76 -14.57
CA THR A 45 -6.73 11.01 -15.98
C THR A 45 -8.23 10.87 -16.14
N ASP A 46 -8.88 11.74 -16.91
CA ASP A 46 -10.32 11.63 -17.10
C ASP A 46 -10.70 10.30 -17.77
N ASP A 47 -11.87 9.81 -17.42
CA ASP A 47 -12.35 8.47 -17.80
C ASP A 47 -12.56 8.34 -19.32
N THR A 48 -12.75 9.47 -20.02
CA THR A 48 -12.90 9.53 -21.48
C THR A 48 -11.57 9.33 -22.22
N THR A 49 -10.48 9.86 -21.69
CA THR A 49 -9.13 9.69 -22.24
C THR A 49 -8.58 8.29 -21.97
N ARG A 50 -8.92 7.68 -20.83
CA ARG A 50 -8.53 6.31 -20.45
C ARG A 50 -9.17 5.23 -21.35
N ARG A 51 -10.33 5.50 -21.96
CA ARG A 51 -11.08 4.53 -22.79
C ARG A 51 -10.65 4.51 -24.26
N GLN A 52 -9.58 5.23 -24.65
CA GLN A 52 -9.04 5.16 -26.02
C GLN A 52 -8.03 4.01 -26.15
N PHE A 53 -8.52 2.83 -26.57
CA PHE A 53 -7.76 1.58 -26.68
C PHE A 53 -6.40 1.73 -27.41
N ASP A 54 -6.35 2.51 -28.50
CA ASP A 54 -5.12 2.69 -29.30
C ASP A 54 -4.00 3.39 -28.51
N ARG A 55 -4.33 4.22 -27.50
CA ARG A 55 -3.32 4.91 -26.68
C ARG A 55 -2.74 4.02 -25.58
N SER A 56 -3.43 2.95 -25.21
CA SER A 56 -3.01 2.02 -24.16
C SER A 56 -2.19 0.84 -24.67
N TYR A 57 -1.99 0.72 -25.99
CA TYR A 57 -1.22 -0.36 -26.58
C TYR A 57 0.20 0.10 -26.94
N ASN A 58 1.10 0.12 -25.94
CA ASN A 58 2.51 0.47 -26.13
C ASN A 58 3.41 -0.74 -25.84
N PRO A 59 3.61 -1.64 -26.82
CA PRO A 59 4.41 -2.85 -26.63
C PRO A 59 5.91 -2.53 -26.49
N MET A 60 6.52 -2.95 -25.38
CA MET A 60 7.95 -2.82 -25.12
C MET A 60 8.57 -4.19 -24.78
N THR A 61 9.82 -4.43 -25.17
CA THR A 61 10.59 -5.57 -24.64
C THR A 61 11.11 -5.25 -23.24
N ILE A 62 11.58 -6.27 -22.52
CA ILE A 62 12.24 -6.07 -21.21
C ILE A 62 13.46 -5.14 -21.32
N ALA A 63 14.21 -5.20 -22.42
CA ALA A 63 15.34 -4.31 -22.69
C ALA A 63 14.88 -2.86 -22.87
N GLN A 64 13.81 -2.63 -23.63
CA GLN A 64 13.23 -1.31 -23.81
C GLN A 64 12.70 -0.75 -22.48
N LEU A 65 11.98 -1.56 -21.68
CA LEU A 65 11.53 -1.14 -20.34
C LEU A 65 12.69 -0.74 -19.43
N THR A 66 13.75 -1.56 -19.41
CA THR A 66 14.95 -1.31 -18.58
C THR A 66 15.66 -0.04 -19.02
N GLN A 67 15.68 0.26 -20.32
CA GLN A 67 16.29 1.48 -20.85
C GLN A 67 15.43 2.72 -20.61
N THR A 68 14.12 2.62 -20.79
CA THR A 68 13.19 3.76 -20.67
C THR A 68 12.90 4.12 -19.22
N TYR A 69 12.78 3.13 -18.33
CA TYR A 69 12.46 3.33 -16.91
C TYR A 69 13.50 2.66 -15.98
N PRO A 70 14.77 3.10 -16.01
CA PRO A 70 15.88 2.42 -15.32
C PRO A 70 15.79 2.42 -13.79
N LYS A 71 15.02 3.35 -13.19
CA LYS A 71 14.79 3.38 -11.74
C LYS A 71 13.88 2.26 -11.22
N ILE A 72 13.27 1.48 -12.11
CA ILE A 72 12.46 0.31 -11.77
C ILE A 72 13.29 -0.94 -12.08
N SER A 73 13.50 -1.77 -11.06
CA SER A 73 14.19 -3.06 -11.21
C SER A 73 13.29 -4.10 -11.87
N TRP A 74 13.08 -4.00 -13.19
CA TRP A 74 12.16 -4.88 -13.93
C TRP A 74 12.48 -6.37 -13.80
N HIS A 75 13.76 -6.73 -13.71
CA HIS A 75 14.22 -8.12 -13.51
C HIS A 75 13.94 -8.66 -12.11
N VAL A 76 13.54 -7.80 -11.15
CA VAL A 76 13.05 -8.21 -9.82
C VAL A 76 11.53 -8.13 -9.82
N PHE A 77 10.96 -7.03 -10.33
CA PHE A 77 9.52 -6.80 -10.34
C PHE A 77 8.73 -7.86 -11.11
N VAL A 78 9.15 -8.20 -12.33
CA VAL A 78 8.43 -9.17 -13.16
C VAL A 78 8.38 -10.55 -12.50
N PRO A 79 9.49 -11.13 -11.98
CA PRO A 79 9.41 -12.38 -11.25
C PRO A 79 8.46 -12.36 -10.06
N GLU A 80 8.52 -11.31 -9.22
CA GLU A 80 7.64 -11.18 -8.05
C GLU A 80 6.17 -11.08 -8.46
N ALA A 81 5.88 -10.39 -9.56
CA ALA A 81 4.52 -10.27 -10.09
C ALA A 81 3.96 -11.58 -10.67
N VAL A 82 4.81 -12.43 -11.26
CA VAL A 82 4.41 -13.72 -11.83
C VAL A 82 4.30 -14.82 -10.76
N GLY A 83 4.96 -14.63 -9.61
CA GLY A 83 4.90 -15.52 -8.47
C GLY A 83 5.33 -16.95 -8.82
N ALA A 84 4.54 -17.94 -8.40
CA ALA A 84 4.87 -19.36 -8.53
C ALA A 84 4.72 -19.93 -9.96
N ALA A 85 4.28 -19.14 -10.95
CA ALA A 85 4.04 -19.61 -12.31
C ALA A 85 5.35 -19.74 -13.12
N GLN A 86 6.17 -20.75 -12.81
CA GLN A 86 7.50 -20.95 -13.43
C GLN A 86 7.46 -21.06 -14.95
N HIS A 87 6.41 -21.65 -15.52
CA HIS A 87 6.24 -21.77 -16.97
C HIS A 87 6.00 -20.42 -17.66
N VAL A 88 5.43 -19.44 -16.94
CA VAL A 88 5.28 -18.05 -17.41
C VAL A 88 6.61 -17.31 -17.32
N MET A 89 7.35 -17.53 -16.22
CA MET A 89 8.66 -16.91 -15.96
C MET A 89 9.64 -17.09 -17.14
N GLN A 90 9.75 -18.32 -17.66
CA GLN A 90 10.66 -18.63 -18.77
C GLN A 90 10.31 -17.87 -20.04
N ARG A 91 9.02 -17.63 -20.29
CA ARG A 91 8.56 -16.89 -21.47
C ARG A 91 8.74 -15.38 -21.31
N VAL A 92 8.39 -14.83 -20.15
CA VAL A 92 8.39 -13.36 -19.97
C VAL A 92 9.81 -12.79 -19.80
N LEU A 93 10.72 -13.53 -19.16
CA LEU A 93 12.12 -13.07 -18.98
C LEU A 93 13.12 -13.72 -19.93
N GLY A 94 12.85 -14.95 -20.38
CA GLY A 94 13.79 -15.72 -21.21
C GLY A 94 13.68 -15.43 -22.72
N ASP A 95 12.56 -14.87 -23.18
CA ASP A 95 12.38 -14.48 -24.57
C ASP A 95 12.59 -12.96 -24.73
N PRO A 96 13.70 -12.52 -25.37
CA PRO A 96 13.99 -11.09 -25.56
C PRO A 96 12.99 -10.39 -26.49
N THR A 97 12.17 -11.14 -27.24
CA THR A 97 11.16 -10.62 -28.15
C THR A 97 9.79 -10.45 -27.48
N TYR A 98 9.61 -10.99 -26.27
CA TYR A 98 8.38 -10.86 -25.50
C TYR A 98 7.99 -9.39 -25.31
N LYS A 99 6.69 -9.08 -25.47
CA LYS A 99 6.16 -7.73 -25.39
C LYS A 99 5.33 -7.53 -24.14
N TYR A 100 5.74 -6.56 -23.33
CA TYR A 100 4.96 -6.00 -22.24
C TYR A 100 4.15 -4.83 -22.77
N ILE A 101 2.85 -4.81 -22.50
CA ILE A 101 1.97 -3.72 -22.94
C ILE A 101 1.93 -2.65 -21.85
N VAL A 102 2.56 -1.50 -22.12
CA VAL A 102 2.52 -0.34 -21.22
C VAL A 102 1.25 0.46 -21.49
N MET A 103 0.30 0.39 -20.58
CA MET A 103 -1.02 1.01 -20.76
C MET A 103 -1.03 2.53 -20.58
N GLU A 104 -0.17 3.07 -19.71
CA GLU A 104 -0.08 4.51 -19.45
C GLU A 104 1.40 4.96 -19.36
N PRO A 105 2.11 5.10 -20.50
CA PRO A 105 3.54 5.43 -20.51
C PRO A 105 3.86 6.73 -19.77
N ALA A 106 3.02 7.76 -19.91
CA ALA A 106 3.24 9.05 -19.24
C ALA A 106 3.14 8.94 -17.71
N LYS A 107 2.21 8.12 -17.19
CA LYS A 107 2.10 7.89 -15.74
C LYS A 107 3.25 7.03 -15.23
N LEU A 108 3.67 6.02 -16.00
CA LEU A 108 4.85 5.23 -15.67
C LEU A 108 6.13 6.09 -15.66
N GLN A 109 6.24 7.05 -16.58
CA GLN A 109 7.31 8.04 -16.58
C GLN A 109 7.27 8.94 -15.34
N ALA A 110 6.10 9.46 -14.96
CA ALA A 110 5.94 10.26 -13.74
C ALA A 110 6.36 9.46 -12.48
N LEU A 111 6.03 8.17 -12.42
CA LEU A 111 6.47 7.27 -11.35
C LEU A 111 7.97 7.12 -11.36
N HIS A 112 8.55 6.80 -12.52
CA HIS A 112 9.98 6.73 -12.72
C HIS A 112 10.68 8.00 -12.22
N ASP A 113 10.20 9.18 -12.59
CA ASP A 113 10.85 10.45 -12.24
C ASP A 113 10.79 10.73 -10.73
N MET A 114 9.68 10.34 -10.09
CA MET A 114 9.49 10.43 -8.64
C MET A 114 10.41 9.48 -7.86
N LEU A 115 10.63 8.25 -8.35
CA LEU A 115 11.46 7.26 -7.66
C LEU A 115 12.90 7.76 -7.49
N GLY A 116 13.43 7.66 -6.26
CA GLY A 116 14.78 8.11 -5.93
C GLY A 116 14.99 9.64 -5.90
N ASN A 117 13.94 10.44 -6.05
CA ASN A 117 14.01 11.90 -5.89
C ASN A 117 13.47 12.32 -4.51
N GLU A 118 14.37 12.51 -3.55
CA GLU A 118 14.02 12.86 -2.17
C GLU A 118 13.34 14.21 -2.01
N THR A 119 13.43 15.10 -3.01
CA THR A 119 12.71 16.39 -3.00
C THR A 119 11.23 16.22 -3.30
N ILE A 120 10.85 15.12 -3.98
CA ILE A 120 9.45 14.78 -4.28
C ILE A 120 8.91 13.84 -3.22
N VAL A 121 9.60 12.73 -2.98
CA VAL A 121 9.18 11.72 -2.01
C VAL A 121 10.39 10.97 -1.44
N SER A 122 10.40 10.76 -0.12
CA SER A 122 11.45 9.96 0.51
C SER A 122 11.21 8.46 0.32
N ALA A 123 12.29 7.66 0.33
CA ALA A 123 12.18 6.21 0.32
C ALA A 123 11.34 5.69 1.51
N ARG A 124 11.48 6.31 2.69
CA ARG A 124 10.68 6.00 3.88
C ARG A 124 9.19 6.20 3.61
N THR A 125 8.80 7.30 2.96
CA THR A 125 7.40 7.59 2.64
C THR A 125 6.82 6.56 1.68
N ILE A 126 7.56 6.15 0.63
CA ILE A 126 7.12 5.11 -0.31
C ILE A 126 6.87 3.79 0.41
N VAL A 127 7.84 3.37 1.24
CA VAL A 127 7.75 2.11 2.00
C VAL A 127 6.56 2.16 2.97
N ASN A 128 6.45 3.23 3.76
CA ASN A 128 5.35 3.38 4.72
C ASN A 128 3.98 3.43 4.03
N TYR A 129 3.89 4.07 2.85
CA TYR A 129 2.66 4.10 2.05
C TYR A 129 2.25 2.69 1.60
N ALA A 130 3.18 1.89 1.06
CA ALA A 130 2.90 0.52 0.65
C ALA A 130 2.49 -0.37 1.84
N TYR A 131 3.20 -0.27 2.97
CA TYR A 131 2.87 -1.01 4.18
C TYR A 131 1.50 -0.61 4.74
N TYR A 132 1.19 0.68 4.78
CA TYR A 132 -0.11 1.15 5.26
C TYR A 132 -1.24 0.56 4.41
N HIS A 133 -1.17 0.64 3.08
CA HIS A 133 -2.21 0.08 2.21
C HIS A 133 -2.40 -1.43 2.38
N MET A 134 -1.33 -2.17 2.62
CA MET A 134 -1.43 -3.60 2.96
C MET A 134 -2.16 -3.82 4.29
N VAL A 135 -1.82 -3.05 5.33
CA VAL A 135 -2.47 -3.14 6.65
C VAL A 135 -3.93 -2.70 6.57
N ASP A 136 -4.22 -1.63 5.82
CA ASP A 136 -5.57 -1.08 5.62
C ASP A 136 -6.47 -2.08 4.89
N ALA A 137 -5.97 -2.73 3.84
CA ALA A 137 -6.68 -3.79 3.12
C ALA A 137 -6.99 -5.02 3.99
N LEU A 138 -6.27 -5.20 5.09
CA LEU A 138 -6.45 -6.28 6.06
C LEU A 138 -6.96 -5.77 7.41
N ALA A 139 -7.44 -4.52 7.49
CA ALA A 139 -7.77 -3.88 8.76
C ALA A 139 -8.86 -4.63 9.53
N ASP A 140 -9.81 -5.25 8.83
CA ASP A 140 -10.89 -6.07 9.43
C ASP A 140 -10.36 -7.30 10.19
N PHE A 141 -9.14 -7.75 9.89
CA PHE A 141 -8.47 -8.87 10.56
C PHE A 141 -7.56 -8.42 11.70
N LEU A 142 -7.38 -7.11 11.90
CA LEU A 142 -6.63 -6.60 13.05
C LEU A 142 -7.44 -6.82 14.34
N PRO A 143 -6.78 -7.18 15.45
CA PRO A 143 -7.47 -7.41 16.71
C PRO A 143 -8.11 -6.10 17.21
N SER A 144 -9.44 -6.04 17.19
CA SER A 144 -10.17 -4.93 17.78
C SER A 144 -10.25 -5.09 19.30
N VAL A 145 -10.03 -3.99 20.02
CA VAL A 145 -10.08 -3.97 21.50
C VAL A 145 -11.48 -4.32 22.02
N THR A 146 -12.51 -4.17 21.18
CA THR A 146 -13.91 -4.40 21.52
C THR A 146 -14.26 -5.89 21.66
N VAL A 147 -13.57 -6.79 20.96
CA VAL A 147 -13.93 -8.22 20.94
C VAL A 147 -13.25 -9.01 22.07
N CYS A 148 -12.06 -8.59 22.53
CA CYS A 148 -11.35 -9.30 23.61
C CYS A 148 -12.07 -9.24 24.97
N VAL A 149 -12.88 -8.22 25.26
CA VAL A 149 -13.58 -8.12 26.55
C VAL A 149 -14.74 -9.13 26.64
N TYR A 150 -15.42 -9.43 25.53
CA TYR A 150 -16.53 -10.38 25.53
C TYR A 150 -16.09 -11.84 25.61
N PHE A 151 -14.94 -12.20 25.02
CA PHE A 151 -14.44 -13.58 25.10
C PHE A 151 -13.82 -13.89 26.47
N TYR A 152 -13.13 -12.94 27.11
CA TYR A 152 -12.56 -13.17 28.46
C TYR A 152 -13.64 -13.32 29.54
N LEU A 153 -14.79 -12.66 29.40
CA LEU A 153 -15.91 -12.77 30.33
C LEU A 153 -16.82 -14.00 30.12
N LYS A 154 -16.71 -14.70 28.99
CA LYS A 154 -17.53 -15.91 28.69
C LYS A 154 -16.84 -17.24 29.00
N ILE A 155 -15.53 -17.27 29.23
CA ILE A 155 -14.77 -18.53 29.40
C ILE A 155 -14.49 -18.87 30.88
N ILE A 156 -14.71 -17.93 31.81
CA ILE A 156 -14.64 -18.21 33.26
C ILE A 156 -16.05 -18.14 33.85
N PRO A 157 -16.78 -19.27 33.99
CA PRO A 157 -18.02 -19.28 34.73
C PRO A 157 -17.69 -19.17 36.22
N GLY A 158 -17.84 -17.97 36.80
CA GLY A 158 -17.79 -17.83 38.26
C GLY A 158 -17.29 -16.52 38.86
N ARG A 159 -16.82 -15.54 38.07
CA ARG A 159 -16.39 -14.25 38.63
C ARG A 159 -17.26 -13.10 38.15
N ALA A 160 -18.41 -12.93 38.81
CA ALA A 160 -19.21 -11.72 38.70
C ALA A 160 -18.45 -10.57 39.40
N GLU A 161 -17.52 -9.92 38.69
CA GLU A 161 -17.08 -8.59 39.06
C GLU A 161 -17.98 -7.57 38.37
N LYS A 162 -18.54 -6.66 39.19
CA LYS A 162 -19.52 -5.65 38.82
C LYS A 162 -19.14 -4.95 37.52
N SER A 163 -20.12 -4.81 36.63
CA SER A 163 -20.05 -3.96 35.45
C SER A 163 -19.53 -2.57 35.83
N PRO A 164 -18.48 -2.03 35.17
CA PRO A 164 -18.12 -0.63 35.34
C PRO A 164 -19.29 0.22 34.83
N SER A 165 -19.78 1.13 35.67
CA SER A 165 -20.76 2.13 35.26
C SER A 165 -20.16 3.00 34.15
N ILE A 166 -20.86 3.08 33.01
CA ILE A 166 -20.60 4.05 31.96
C ILE A 166 -20.85 5.44 32.58
N PRO A 167 -19.90 6.39 32.54
CA PRO A 167 -20.19 7.76 32.92
C PRO A 167 -21.12 8.36 31.86
N ASP A 168 -22.32 8.76 32.28
CA ASP A 168 -23.25 9.49 31.44
C ASP A 168 -22.62 10.81 31.02
N GLY A 169 -22.49 11.00 29.70
CA GLY A 169 -22.16 12.30 29.15
C GLY A 169 -21.36 12.22 27.87
N TYR A 170 -21.99 11.80 26.78
CA TYR A 170 -22.00 12.51 25.49
C TYR A 170 -23.26 12.04 24.75
N SER A 171 -24.21 12.98 24.63
CA SER A 171 -25.48 12.88 23.91
C SER A 171 -25.33 12.54 22.44
#